data_AF-A0A143YST1-F1
#
_entry.id   AF-A0A143YST1-F1
#
_cell.length_a   1.000
_cell.length_b   1.000
_cell.length_c   1.000
_cell.angle_alpha   90.00
_cell.angle_beta   90.00
_cell.angle_gamma   90.00
#
_symmetry.space_group_name_H-M   'P 1'
#
loop_
_entity.id
_entity.type
_entity.pdbx_description
1 polymer ?
#
loop_
_entity_poly.entity_id
_entity_poly.type
_entity_poly.pdbx_seq_one_letter_code
_entity_poly.pdbx_strand_id
1 'polypeptide(L)'
;MVSEELKEAMLEVVDNQLNDNDPKCTTDTFERLVASGCSPQEAKEQIAEVLLDRTTSSLVAGKAFDEEDFSRRLDYLKGKGKQHPDTDYTSKNTMDEIVKRIEYIRGTVFPEEELKEIIARKEEAIPLLLNILRQVRDNPEKIHQPP
;
A
#
# COMPACT_ATOMS: atom_id res chain seq x y z
N MET A 1 15.09 0.90 10.34
CA MET A 1 15.01 0.13 11.59
C MET A 1 13.70 0.39 12.35
N VAL A 2 12.67 0.96 11.70
CA VAL A 2 11.29 0.98 12.21
C VAL A 2 10.33 0.41 11.15
N SER A 3 10.73 0.39 9.88
CA SER A 3 9.95 -0.11 8.76
C SER A 3 9.93 -1.63 8.64
N GLU A 4 11.07 -2.31 8.85
CA GLU A 4 11.17 -3.77 8.73
C GLU A 4 10.48 -4.48 9.90
N GLU A 5 10.74 -4.03 11.12
CA GLU A 5 10.15 -4.59 12.33
C GLU A 5 8.62 -4.43 12.32
N LEU A 6 8.13 -3.30 11.78
CA LEU A 6 6.69 -3.08 11.61
C LEU A 6 6.11 -3.99 10.52
N LYS A 7 6.83 -4.18 9.40
CA LYS A 7 6.41 -5.08 8.32
C LYS A 7 6.30 -6.52 8.84
N GLU A 8 7.32 -7.00 9.55
CA GLU A 8 7.34 -8.33 10.14
C GLU A 8 6.19 -8.52 11.13
N ALA A 9 5.93 -7.54 12.01
CA ALA A 9 4.82 -7.60 12.95
C ALA A 9 3.45 -7.66 12.24
N MET A 10 3.25 -6.90 11.17
CA MET A 10 2.00 -6.95 10.40
C MET A 10 1.82 -8.30 9.69
N LEU A 11 2.89 -8.86 9.13
CA LEU A 11 2.86 -10.18 8.51
C LEU A 11 2.59 -11.29 9.52
N GLU A 12 3.18 -11.21 10.72
CA GLU A 12 2.90 -12.15 11.81
C GLU A 12 1.41 -12.12 12.21
N VAL A 13 0.80 -10.93 12.29
CA VAL A 13 -0.65 -10.83 12.57
C VAL A 13 -1.46 -11.49 11.46
N VAL A 14 -1.11 -11.29 10.19
CA VAL A 14 -1.81 -11.96 9.07
C VAL A 14 -1.63 -13.47 9.15
N ASP A 15 -0.43 -13.97 9.47
CA ASP A 15 -0.19 -15.40 9.66
C ASP A 15 -1.05 -15.98 10.78
N ASN A 16 -1.16 -15.28 11.91
CA ASN A 16 -2.02 -15.68 13.02
C ASN A 16 -3.50 -15.71 12.59
N GLN A 17 -3.98 -14.68 11.89
CA GLN A 17 -5.36 -14.64 11.38
C GLN A 17 -5.67 -15.79 10.42
N LEU A 18 -4.71 -16.19 9.57
CA LEU A 18 -4.86 -17.32 8.65
C LEU A 18 -4.83 -18.66 9.39
N ASN A 19 -3.96 -18.81 10.40
CA ASN A 19 -3.86 -20.03 11.19
C ASN A 19 -5.12 -20.27 12.05
N ASP A 20 -5.63 -19.20 12.65
CA ASP A 20 -6.83 -19.24 13.49
C ASP A 20 -8.13 -19.16 12.68
N ASN A 21 -8.02 -18.80 11.39
CA ASN A 21 -9.14 -18.50 10.49
C ASN A 21 -10.08 -17.43 11.10
N ASP A 22 -9.48 -16.42 11.73
CA ASP A 22 -10.16 -15.35 12.45
C ASP A 22 -9.41 -14.01 12.25
N PRO A 23 -10.00 -13.01 11.57
CA PRO A 23 -11.33 -13.03 10.98
C PRO A 23 -11.36 -13.85 9.68
N LYS A 24 -12.50 -14.52 9.42
CA LYS A 24 -12.69 -15.35 8.22
C LYS A 24 -12.43 -14.60 6.91
N CYS A 25 -12.69 -13.28 6.88
CA CYS A 25 -12.48 -12.45 5.70
C CYS A 25 -11.01 -12.41 5.24
N THR A 26 -10.05 -12.59 6.16
CA THR A 26 -8.61 -12.69 5.85
C THR A 26 -8.33 -13.95 5.03
N THR A 27 -8.83 -15.12 5.48
CA THR A 27 -8.69 -16.39 4.76
C THR A 27 -9.37 -16.35 3.40
N ASP A 28 -10.62 -15.90 3.34
CA ASP A 28 -11.38 -15.84 2.09
C ASP A 28 -10.69 -14.92 1.06
N THR A 29 -10.08 -13.82 1.53
CA THR A 29 -9.30 -12.90 0.68
C THR A 29 -7.98 -13.52 0.23
N PHE A 30 -7.25 -14.18 1.14
CA PHE A 30 -6.00 -14.85 0.82
C PHE A 30 -6.19 -15.92 -0.25
N GLU A 31 -7.20 -16.78 -0.09
CA GLU A 31 -7.54 -17.81 -1.07
C GLU A 31 -7.93 -17.19 -2.42
N ARG A 32 -8.72 -16.10 -2.41
CA ARG A 32 -9.08 -15.36 -3.63
C ARG A 32 -7.85 -14.81 -4.36
N LEU A 33 -6.90 -14.22 -3.63
CA LEU A 33 -5.66 -13.68 -4.21
C LEU A 33 -4.76 -14.78 -4.76
N VAL A 34 -4.59 -15.89 -4.04
CA VAL A 34 -3.80 -17.03 -4.52
C VAL A 34 -4.44 -17.66 -5.74
N ALA A 35 -5.77 -17.89 -5.73
CA ALA A 35 -6.50 -18.44 -6.87
C ALA A 35 -6.42 -17.56 -8.13
N SER A 36 -6.22 -16.26 -7.94
CA SER A 36 -6.06 -15.29 -9.02
C SER A 36 -4.63 -15.17 -9.56
N GLY A 37 -3.66 -15.85 -8.96
CA GLY A 37 -2.28 -15.93 -9.44
C GLY A 37 -1.23 -15.16 -8.62
N CYS A 38 -1.60 -14.59 -7.47
CA CYS A 38 -0.61 -14.06 -6.52
C CYS A 38 0.15 -15.20 -5.83
N SER A 39 1.44 -14.99 -5.54
CA SER A 39 2.14 -15.88 -4.61
C SER A 39 1.56 -15.72 -3.19
N PRO A 40 1.68 -16.76 -2.34
CA PRO A 40 1.24 -16.67 -0.96
C PRO A 40 1.84 -15.48 -0.20
N GLN A 41 3.12 -15.17 -0.43
CA GLN A 41 3.78 -14.04 0.23
C GLN A 41 3.18 -12.70 -0.22
N GLU A 42 3.00 -12.50 -1.54
CA GLU A 42 2.39 -11.26 -2.07
C GLU A 42 0.94 -11.09 -1.59
N ALA A 43 0.19 -12.19 -1.44
CA ALA A 43 -1.16 -12.13 -0.89
C ALA A 43 -1.16 -11.66 0.57
N LYS A 44 -0.23 -12.19 1.39
CA LYS A 44 -0.07 -11.76 2.79
C LYS A 44 0.38 -10.30 2.89
N GLU A 45 1.31 -9.86 2.04
CA GLU A 45 1.77 -8.48 2.02
C GLU A 45 0.65 -7.48 1.67
N GLN A 46 -0.19 -7.80 0.68
CA GLN A 46 -1.36 -6.97 0.34
C GLN A 46 -2.38 -6.89 1.49
N ILE A 47 -2.63 -8.02 2.16
CA ILE A 47 -3.52 -8.03 3.35
C ILE A 47 -2.89 -7.22 4.49
N ALA A 48 -1.59 -7.35 4.71
CA ALA A 48 -0.85 -6.63 5.76
C ALA A 48 -0.86 -5.11 5.53
N GLU A 49 -0.80 -4.63 4.29
CA GLU A 49 -0.92 -3.20 3.96
C GLU A 49 -2.30 -2.65 4.38
N VAL A 50 -3.37 -3.38 4.04
CA VAL A 50 -4.74 -3.00 4.43
C VAL A 50 -4.91 -3.03 5.95
N LEU A 51 -4.32 -4.02 6.62
CA LEU A 51 -4.31 -4.15 8.08
C LEU A 51 -3.60 -2.95 8.74
N LEU A 52 -2.45 -2.54 8.19
CA LEU A 52 -1.69 -1.40 8.70
C LEU A 52 -2.47 -0.10 8.55
N ASP A 53 -3.05 0.16 7.37
CA ASP A 53 -3.88 1.35 7.14
C ASP A 53 -5.09 1.38 8.11
N ARG A 54 -5.75 0.24 8.31
CA ARG A 54 -6.89 0.17 9.24
C ARG A 54 -6.47 0.37 10.69
N THR A 55 -5.35 -0.24 11.10
CA THR A 55 -4.82 -0.12 12.46
C THR A 55 -4.44 1.32 12.75
N THR A 56 -3.66 1.95 11.89
CA THR A 56 -3.23 3.36 12.03
C THR A 56 -4.42 4.32 12.01
N SER A 57 -5.38 4.13 11.10
CA SER A 57 -6.60 4.93 11.05
C SER A 57 -7.43 4.84 12.34
N SER A 58 -7.53 3.64 12.93
CA SER A 58 -8.24 3.43 14.20
C SER A 58 -7.55 4.14 15.36
N LEU A 59 -6.21 4.04 15.41
CA LEU A 59 -5.38 4.69 16.42
C LEU A 59 -5.49 6.22 16.35
N VAL A 60 -5.37 6.80 15.16
CA VAL A 60 -5.49 8.26 14.95
C VAL A 60 -6.88 8.76 15.32
N ALA A 61 -7.92 7.99 15.01
CA ALA A 61 -9.30 8.33 15.34
C ALA A 61 -9.68 8.06 16.81
N GLY A 62 -8.83 7.38 17.59
CA GLY A 62 -9.13 6.94 18.94
C GLY A 62 -10.30 5.95 19.02
N LYS A 63 -10.48 5.13 17.99
CA LYS A 63 -11.59 4.17 17.87
C LYS A 63 -11.09 2.74 17.95
N ALA A 64 -11.97 1.83 18.34
CA ALA A 64 -11.73 0.41 18.20
C ALA A 64 -11.52 0.03 16.72
N PHE A 65 -10.80 -1.06 16.49
CA PHE A 65 -10.65 -1.64 15.16
C PHE A 65 -12.04 -2.04 14.63
N ASP A 66 -12.31 -1.69 13.38
CA ASP A 66 -13.60 -1.97 12.72
C ASP A 66 -13.37 -3.08 11.71
N GLU A 67 -13.78 -4.30 12.07
CA GLU A 67 -13.61 -5.50 11.26
C GLU A 67 -14.49 -5.48 10.01
N GLU A 68 -15.67 -4.86 10.06
CA GLU A 68 -16.51 -4.71 8.86
C GLU A 68 -15.83 -3.80 7.84
N ASP A 69 -15.24 -2.69 8.29
CA ASP A 69 -14.47 -1.80 7.43
C ASP A 69 -13.23 -2.50 6.86
N PHE A 70 -12.53 -3.28 7.67
CA PHE A 70 -11.42 -4.10 7.23
C PHE A 70 -11.84 -5.08 6.14
N SER A 71 -12.91 -5.84 6.36
CA SER A 71 -13.46 -6.79 5.37
C SER A 71 -13.84 -6.08 4.06
N ARG A 72 -14.52 -4.93 4.13
CA ARG A 72 -14.87 -4.16 2.92
C ARG A 72 -13.64 -3.73 2.14
N ARG A 73 -12.56 -3.32 2.83
CA ARG A 73 -11.31 -2.93 2.18
C ARG A 73 -10.63 -4.11 1.50
N LEU A 74 -10.63 -5.26 2.16
CA LEU A 74 -10.10 -6.50 1.58
C LEU A 74 -10.84 -6.87 0.29
N ASP A 75 -12.15 -6.66 0.18
CA ASP A 75 -12.93 -6.93 -1.05
C ASP A 75 -12.48 -6.16 -2.29
N TYR A 76 -11.79 -5.03 -2.12
CA TYR A 76 -11.22 -4.28 -3.24
C TYR A 76 -9.90 -4.86 -3.75
N LEU A 77 -9.26 -5.77 -3.00
CA LEU A 77 -8.04 -6.44 -3.46
C LEU A 77 -8.37 -7.39 -4.62
N LYS A 78 -7.78 -7.09 -5.78
CA LYS A 78 -7.89 -7.91 -6.99
C LYS A 78 -6.57 -8.61 -7.25
N GLY A 79 -6.67 -9.87 -7.66
CA GLY A 79 -5.56 -10.60 -8.26
C GLY A 79 -4.92 -9.90 -9.43
N LYS A 80 -3.60 -10.01 -9.55
CA LYS A 80 -2.92 -9.52 -10.76
C LYS A 80 -3.28 -10.40 -11.97
N GLY A 81 -3.83 -9.76 -13.01
CA GLY A 81 -3.64 -10.23 -14.38
C GLY A 81 -2.13 -10.34 -14.67
N LYS A 82 -1.75 -11.37 -15.43
CA LYS A 82 -0.36 -11.80 -15.69
C LYS A 82 0.69 -10.66 -15.76
N GLN A 83 1.67 -10.79 -14.85
CA GLN A 83 3.12 -10.46 -14.84
C GLN A 83 3.61 -9.00 -14.74
N HIS A 84 4.68 -8.83 -13.94
CA HIS A 84 5.97 -8.47 -14.55
C HIS A 84 7.05 -9.49 -14.16
N PRO A 85 7.85 -9.99 -15.13
CA PRO A 85 9.03 -10.81 -14.88
C PRO A 85 10.11 -9.99 -14.16
N ASP A 86 11.14 -10.64 -13.61
CA ASP A 86 12.42 -10.01 -13.30
C ASP A 86 12.83 -9.11 -14.46
N THR A 87 12.59 -7.81 -14.34
CA THR A 87 12.94 -6.83 -15.34
C THR A 87 14.05 -6.01 -14.71
N ASP A 88 15.24 -6.13 -15.25
CA ASP A 88 16.41 -5.30 -14.93
C ASP A 88 16.01 -3.82 -14.95
N TYR A 89 15.89 -3.21 -13.75
CA TYR A 89 15.53 -1.81 -13.56
C TYR A 89 16.76 -0.91 -13.75
N THR A 90 17.35 -0.94 -14.94
CA THR A 90 18.36 0.03 -15.35
C THR A 90 17.87 0.81 -16.57
N SER A 91 16.92 1.74 -16.37
CA SER A 91 16.77 2.91 -17.27
C SER A 91 15.82 3.99 -16.72
N LYS A 92 16.44 5.11 -16.29
CA LYS A 92 15.98 6.51 -16.42
C LYS A 92 14.46 6.78 -16.32
N ASN A 93 13.86 6.60 -15.14
CA ASN A 93 12.61 7.30 -14.83
C ASN A 93 12.94 8.72 -14.35
N THR A 94 12.20 9.71 -14.85
CA THR A 94 12.33 11.10 -14.41
C THR A 94 11.74 11.28 -13.01
N MET A 95 12.21 12.28 -12.26
CA MET A 95 11.70 12.54 -10.90
C MET A 95 10.19 12.84 -10.89
N ASP A 96 9.68 13.46 -11.95
CA ASP A 96 8.25 13.70 -12.16
C ASP A 96 7.45 12.40 -12.30
N GLU A 97 8.00 11.39 -13.00
CA GLU A 97 7.37 10.08 -13.13
C GLU A 97 7.38 9.30 -11.81
N ILE A 98 8.44 9.41 -11.02
CA ILE A 98 8.53 8.77 -9.70
C ILE A 98 7.49 9.36 -8.75
N VAL A 99 7.37 10.69 -8.72
CA VAL A 99 6.39 11.40 -7.89
C VAL A 99 4.95 11.09 -8.34
N LYS A 100 4.67 11.07 -9.65
CA LYS A 100 3.36 10.69 -10.19
C LYS A 100 2.96 9.25 -9.88
N ARG A 101 3.93 8.33 -9.81
CA ARG A 101 3.66 6.94 -9.40
C ARG A 101 3.19 6.90 -7.95
N ILE A 102 3.81 7.64 -7.04
CA ILE A 102 3.34 7.75 -5.65
C ILE A 102 1.92 8.32 -5.58
N GLU A 103 1.58 9.30 -6.42
CA GLU A 103 0.20 9.84 -6.49
C GLU A 103 -0.84 8.79 -6.94
N TYR A 104 -0.44 7.87 -7.81
CA TYR A 104 -1.31 6.84 -8.38
C TYR A 104 -1.39 5.54 -7.54
N ILE A 105 -0.43 5.32 -6.63
CA ILE A 105 -0.37 4.16 -5.73
C ILE A 105 -1.30 4.38 -4.49
N ARG A 106 -2.54 4.84 -4.71
CA ARG A 106 -3.57 4.73 -3.67
C ARG A 106 -4.13 3.31 -3.68
N GLY A 107 -3.63 2.49 -2.77
CA GLY A 107 -4.27 1.23 -2.36
C GLY A 107 -3.78 -0.05 -3.03
N THR A 108 -2.48 -0.17 -3.37
CA THR A 108 -1.98 -1.43 -3.94
C THR A 108 -0.63 -1.96 -3.41
N VAL A 109 0.35 -1.11 -3.03
CA VAL A 109 1.64 -1.48 -2.35
C VAL A 109 2.29 -0.20 -1.78
N PHE A 110 2.91 -0.20 -0.59
CA PHE A 110 3.74 0.92 -0.12
C PHE A 110 4.94 1.20 -1.06
N PRO A 111 5.14 2.43 -1.59
CA PRO A 111 6.10 2.72 -2.65
C PRO A 111 7.54 2.90 -2.13
N GLU A 112 8.11 1.84 -1.53
CA GLU A 112 9.39 1.91 -0.84
C GLU A 112 10.55 2.30 -1.76
N GLU A 113 10.59 1.77 -2.98
CA GLU A 113 11.67 2.02 -3.93
C GLU A 113 11.60 3.43 -4.51
N GLU A 114 10.40 3.93 -4.82
CA GLU A 114 10.19 5.32 -5.23
C GLU A 114 10.60 6.29 -4.12
N LEU A 115 10.29 5.96 -2.85
CA LEU A 115 10.71 6.76 -1.71
C LEU A 115 12.23 6.73 -1.49
N LYS A 116 12.88 5.58 -1.68
CA LYS A 116 14.35 5.47 -1.63
C LYS A 116 15.00 6.37 -2.69
N GLU A 117 14.49 6.36 -3.92
CA GLU A 117 15.01 7.19 -5.01
C GLU A 117 14.77 8.69 -4.76
N ILE A 118 13.60 9.06 -4.22
CA ILE A 118 13.30 10.45 -3.78
C ILE A 118 14.27 10.90 -2.70
N ILE A 119 14.58 10.04 -1.73
CA ILE A 119 15.53 10.36 -0.66
C ILE A 119 16.95 10.53 -1.22
N ALA A 120 17.35 9.67 -2.17
CA ALA A 120 18.65 9.73 -2.82
C ALA A 120 18.84 11.03 -3.64
N ARG A 121 17.77 11.57 -4.22
CA ARG A 121 17.75 12.77 -5.08
C ARG A 121 16.85 13.87 -4.52
N LYS A 122 16.91 14.06 -3.21
CA LYS A 122 16.02 14.96 -2.45
C LYS A 122 16.01 16.40 -2.97
N GLU A 123 17.15 16.92 -3.45
CA GLU A 123 17.25 18.29 -3.97
C GLU A 123 16.38 18.49 -5.22
N GLU A 124 16.18 17.45 -6.03
CA GLU A 124 15.30 17.47 -7.20
C GLU A 124 13.83 17.28 -6.81
N ALA A 125 13.57 16.45 -5.78
CA ALA A 125 12.22 16.09 -5.37
C ALA A 125 11.52 17.18 -4.52
N ILE A 126 12.24 17.87 -3.64
CA ILE A 126 11.70 18.91 -2.75
C ILE A 126 10.83 19.96 -3.48
N PRO A 127 11.27 20.62 -4.57
CA PRO A 127 10.45 21.63 -5.23
C PRO A 127 9.15 21.05 -5.82
N LEU A 128 9.18 19.81 -6.30
CA LEU A 128 8.00 19.13 -6.84
C LEU A 128 7.01 18.78 -5.72
N LEU A 129 7.51 18.21 -4.62
CA LEU A 129 6.71 17.89 -3.44
C LEU A 129 6.08 19.14 -2.81
N LEU A 130 6.84 20.24 -2.67
CA LEU A 130 6.31 21.51 -2.18
C LEU A 130 5.22 22.07 -3.09
N ASN A 131 5.36 21.91 -4.41
CA ASN A 131 4.33 22.31 -5.35
C ASN A 131 3.05 21.47 -5.21
N ILE A 132 3.17 20.16 -4.96
CA ILE A 132 2.04 19.29 -4.68
C ILE A 132 1.34 19.70 -3.38
N LEU A 133 2.09 19.85 -2.28
CA LEU A 133 1.55 20.30 -0.99
C LEU A 133 0.84 21.65 -1.11
N ARG A 134 1.36 22.56 -1.93
CA ARG A 134 0.72 23.84 -2.24
C ARG A 134 -0.59 23.66 -2.99
N GLN A 135 -0.63 22.82 -4.02
CA GLN A 135 -1.87 22.52 -4.75
C GLN A 135 -2.92 21.89 -3.84
N VAL A 136 -2.50 20.99 -2.94
CA VAL A 136 -3.39 20.36 -1.96
C VAL A 136 -3.98 21.38 -1.00
N ARG A 137 -3.15 22.28 -0.47
CA ARG A 137 -3.59 23.38 0.41
C ARG A 137 -4.56 24.32 -0.30
N ASP A 138 -4.28 24.66 -1.55
CA ASP A 138 -5.02 25.68 -2.29
C ASP A 138 -6.30 25.11 -2.94
N ASN A 139 -6.39 23.78 -3.13
CA ASN A 139 -7.57 23.13 -3.71
C ASN A 139 -7.77 21.69 -3.19
N PRO A 140 -8.17 21.52 -1.91
CA PRO A 140 -8.28 20.21 -1.27
C PRO A 140 -9.34 19.31 -1.94
N GLU A 141 -10.36 19.89 -2.58
CA GLU A 141 -11.47 19.15 -3.18
C GLU A 141 -11.11 18.50 -4.54
N LYS A 142 -10.11 19.03 -5.25
CA LYS A 142 -9.62 18.43 -6.51
C LYS A 142 -8.92 17.08 -6.31
N ILE A 143 -8.48 16.78 -5.10
CA ILE A 143 -7.75 15.55 -4.75
C ILE A 143 -8.68 14.33 -4.66
N HIS A 144 -10.00 14.57 -4.60
CA HIS A 144 -11.04 13.55 -4.53
C HIS A 144 -11.67 13.21 -5.88
N GLN A 145 -11.30 13.91 -6.95
CA GLN A 145 -11.83 13.63 -8.28
C GLN A 145 -10.76 12.92 -9.10
N PRO A 146 -10.96 11.64 -9.47
CA PRO A 146 -10.12 11.03 -10.49
C PRO A 146 -10.30 11.82 -11.81
N PRO A 147 -9.25 11.89 -12.64
CA PRO A 147 -9.35 12.50 -13.97
C PRO A 147 -10.38 11.80 -14.86
#